data_AF-A0AAD4EK66-F1
#
_entry.id   AF-A0AAD4EK66-F1
#
_cell.length_a   1.000
_cell.length_b   1.000
_cell.length_c   1.000
_cell.angle_alpha   90.00
_cell.angle_beta   90.00
_cell.angle_gamma   90.00
#
_symmetry.space_group_name_H-M   'P 1'
#
loop_
_entity.id
_entity.type
_entity.pdbx_description
1 polymer ?
#
loop_
_entity_poly.entity_id
_entity_poly.type
_entity_poly.pdbx_seq_one_letter_code
_entity_poly.pdbx_strand_id
1 'polypeptide(L)' 'CQQCNKHDETVHHFVMACNRYARQRAALRTEGGTQASQLEFLLSIQYRNRELPKYIVYTRRLEKTFRDVTPPKPKER' A
#
# COMPACT_ATOMS: atom_id res chain seq x y z
N CYS A 1 14.87 -2.86 3.31
CA CYS A 1 13.98 -2.55 2.17
C CYS A 1 14.76 -2.73 0.88
N GLN A 2 14.39 -3.76 0.11
CA GLN A 2 15.09 -4.13 -1.12
C GLN A 2 14.97 -3.11 -2.26
N GLN A 3 14.21 -2.04 -2.04
CA GLN A 3 13.82 -1.06 -3.06
C GLN A 3 14.53 0.28 -2.89
N CYS A 4 14.79 0.68 -1.65
CA CYS A 4 15.56 1.89 -1.35
C CYS A 4 17.00 1.59 -0.90
N ASN A 5 17.31 0.36 -0.47
CA ASN A 5 18.60 -0.08 0.04
C ASN A 5 19.22 0.79 1.16
N LYS A 6 18.40 1.61 1.84
CA LYS A 6 18.85 2.56 2.87
C LYS A 6 18.36 2.23 4.28
N HIS A 7 17.21 1.55 4.38
CA HIS A 7 16.58 1.23 5.64
C HIS A 7 16.04 -0.18 5.60
N ASP A 8 15.82 -0.77 6.78
CA ASP A 8 15.15 -2.06 6.91
C ASP A 8 13.72 -2.02 6.37
N GLU A 9 13.26 -3.17 5.90
CA GLU A 9 11.90 -3.27 5.38
C GLU A 9 10.94 -3.55 6.53
N THR A 10 10.25 -2.50 6.96
CA THR A 10 9.14 -2.60 7.93
C THR A 10 7.84 -2.18 7.25
N VAL A 11 6.70 -2.57 7.81
CA VAL A 11 5.38 -2.12 7.33
C VAL A 11 5.32 -0.58 7.32
N HIS A 12 5.83 0.06 8.38
CA HIS A 12 5.93 1.52 8.45
C HIS A 12 6.81 2.08 7.33
N HIS A 13 8.02 1.54 7.12
CA HIS A 13 8.89 2.03 6.04
C HIS A 13 8.22 1.88 4.68
N PHE A 14 7.64 0.71 4.41
CA PHE A 14 6.98 0.40 3.14
C PHE A 14 5.79 1.33 2.87
N VAL A 15 4.90 1.52 3.85
CA VAL A 15 3.64 2.28 3.67
C VAL A 15 3.83 3.78 3.84
N MET A 16 4.76 4.24 4.69
CA MET A 16 4.86 5.65 5.09
C MET A 16 6.12 6.38 4.61
N ALA A 17 7.25 5.69 4.44
CA ALA A 17 8.56 6.38 4.36
C ALA A 17 9.40 6.06 3.10
N CYS A 18 9.17 4.95 2.42
CA CYS A 18 10.10 4.47 1.37
C CYS A 18 10.13 5.39 0.15
N ASN A 19 11.18 6.18 -0.09
CA ASN A 19 11.21 7.13 -1.21
C ASN A 19 10.93 6.52 -2.59
N ARG A 20 11.23 5.23 -2.79
CA ARG A 20 10.91 4.52 -4.05
C ARG A 20 9.41 4.47 -4.36
N TYR A 21 8.57 4.51 -3.33
CA TYR A 21 7.10 4.48 -3.44
C TYR A 21 6.44 5.83 -3.22
N ALA A 22 7.19 6.93 -3.33
CA ALA A 22 6.66 8.28 -3.06
C ALA A 22 5.42 8.61 -3.91
N ARG A 23 5.42 8.21 -5.19
CA ARG A 23 4.28 8.44 -6.10
C ARG A 23 3.05 7.64 -5.67
N GLN A 24 3.21 6.36 -5.37
CA GLN A 24 2.11 5.51 -4.91
C GLN A 24 1.57 5.98 -3.55
N ARG A 25 2.44 6.47 -2.66
CA ARG A 25 2.01 7.05 -1.38
C ARG A 25 1.25 8.36 -1.55
N ALA A 26 1.67 9.19 -2.50
CA ALA A 26 0.93 10.41 -2.80
C ALA A 26 -0.50 10.06 -3.23
N ALA A 27 -0.67 9.09 -4.14
CA ALA A 27 -1.99 8.59 -4.54
C ALA A 27 -2.79 8.04 -3.35
N LEU A 28 -2.16 7.17 -2.52
CA LEU A 28 -2.78 6.63 -1.31
C LEU A 28 -3.29 7.73 -0.35
N ARG A 29 -2.54 8.82 -0.20
CA ARG A 29 -2.92 9.96 0.64
C ARG A 29 -4.01 10.83 0.01
N THR A 30 -3.96 11.03 -1.30
CA THR A 30 -5.01 11.76 -2.03
C THR A 30 -6.34 11.01 -1.96
N GLU A 31 -6.33 9.69 -2.12
CA GLU A 31 -7.54 8.85 -2.13
C GLU A 31 -8.05 8.55 -0.71
N GLY A 32 -7.16 8.32 0.25
CA GLY A 32 -7.52 8.00 1.65
C GLY A 32 -7.62 9.22 2.59
N GLY A 33 -7.37 10.43 2.09
CA GLY A 33 -7.47 11.68 2.85
C GLY A 33 -6.47 11.78 4.01
N THR A 34 -6.75 12.69 4.95
CA THR A 34 -5.86 12.99 6.10
C THR A 34 -5.55 11.75 6.95
N GLN A 35 -6.49 10.83 7.07
CA GLN A 35 -6.35 9.62 7.89
C GLN A 35 -5.37 8.61 7.27
N ALA A 36 -5.13 8.65 5.95
CA ALA A 36 -4.13 7.81 5.28
C ALA A 36 -2.67 8.17 5.64
N SER A 37 -2.45 9.21 6.45
CA SER A 37 -1.16 9.47 7.10
C SER A 37 -0.92 8.62 8.34
N GLN A 38 -1.97 7.98 8.88
CA GLN A 38 -1.91 7.14 10.07
C GLN A 38 -1.89 5.66 9.67
N LEU A 39 -0.86 4.93 10.13
CA LEU A 39 -0.68 3.54 9.73
C LEU A 39 -1.80 2.64 10.27
N GLU A 40 -2.23 2.90 11.50
CA GLU A 40 -3.34 2.18 12.15
C GLU A 40 -4.63 2.29 11.35
N PHE A 41 -4.92 3.46 10.79
CA PHE A 41 -6.09 3.67 9.94
C PHE A 41 -6.02 2.86 8.65
N LEU A 42 -4.85 2.83 8.00
CA LEU A 42 -4.64 2.05 6.78
C LEU A 42 -4.74 0.54 7.00
N LEU A 43 -4.29 0.06 8.17
CA LEU A 43 -4.28 -1.36 8.51
C LEU A 43 -5.60 -1.84 9.16
N SER A 44 -6.46 -0.93 9.60
CA SER A 44 -7.69 -1.29 10.28
C SER A 44 -8.73 -1.84 9.31
N ILE A 45 -9.17 -3.08 9.59
CA ILE A 45 -10.20 -3.82 8.85
C ILE A 45 -11.55 -3.09 8.91
N GLN A 46 -11.80 -2.35 10.01
CA GLN A 46 -13.08 -1.68 10.24
C GLN A 46 -13.40 -0.62 9.19
N TYR A 47 -12.39 0.00 8.58
CA TYR A 47 -12.59 1.08 7.60
C TYR A 47 -12.75 0.59 6.16
N ARG A 48 -12.76 -0.74 5.90
CA ARG A 48 -12.82 -1.32 4.55
C ARG A 48 -11.89 -0.58 3.57
N ASN A 49 -10.69 -0.24 4.04
CA ASN A 49 -9.77 0.60 3.30
C ASN A 49 -9.28 -0.14 2.05
N ARG A 50 -9.87 0.19 0.89
CA ARG A 50 -9.49 -0.38 -0.41
C ARG A 50 -8.20 0.23 -0.94
N GLU A 51 -7.76 1.35 -0.37
CA GLU A 51 -6.64 2.13 -0.88
C GLU A 51 -5.30 1.48 -0.52
N LEU A 52 -5.17 0.88 0.66
CA LEU A 52 -3.96 0.15 1.01
C LEU A 52 -3.72 -1.10 0.12
N PRO A 53 -4.72 -1.97 -0.13
CA PRO A 53 -4.59 -3.04 -1.13
C PRO A 53 -4.22 -2.53 -2.52
N LYS A 54 -4.85 -1.45 -3.02
CA LYS A 54 -4.48 -0.84 -4.31
C LYS A 54 -3.02 -0.37 -4.30
N TYR A 55 -2.59 0.32 -3.25
CA TYR A 55 -1.21 0.74 -3.06
C TYR A 55 -0.24 -0.44 -3.17
N ILE A 56 -0.52 -1.54 -2.45
CA ILE A 56 0.29 -2.76 -2.47
C ILE A 56 0.41 -3.30 -3.91
N VAL A 57 -0.70 -3.40 -4.64
CA VAL A 57 -0.71 -3.83 -6.05
C VAL A 57 0.13 -2.90 -6.92
N TYR A 58 -0.06 -1.58 -6.80
CA TYR A 58 0.69 -0.59 -7.59
C TYR A 58 2.19 -0.56 -7.27
N THR A 59 2.60 -0.96 -6.07
CA THR A 59 4.02 -1.09 -5.74
C THR A 59 4.65 -2.34 -6.35
N ARG A 60 3.83 -3.31 -6.79
CA ARG A 60 4.24 -4.66 -7.23
C ARG A 60 5.15 -5.39 -6.25
N ARG A 61 5.23 -4.92 -5.00
CA ARG A 61 6.25 -5.36 -4.04
C ARG A 61 6.06 -6.82 -3.66
N LEU A 62 4.78 -7.21 -3.53
CA LEU A 62 4.37 -8.54 -3.13
C LEU A 62 4.28 -9.51 -4.30
N GLU A 63 4.40 -9.05 -5.56
CA GLU A 63 4.31 -9.94 -6.72
C GLU A 63 5.42 -10.99 -6.73
N LYS A 64 6.61 -10.61 -6.27
CA LYS A 64 7.74 -11.53 -6.16
C LYS A 64 7.49 -12.67 -5.17
N THR A 65 6.65 -12.46 -4.16
CA THR A 65 6.37 -13.44 -3.10
C THR A 65 5.07 -14.20 -3.34
N PHE A 66 4.02 -13.51 -3.79
CA PHE A 66 2.66 -14.04 -3.87
C PHE A 66 2.12 -14.13 -5.31
N ARG A 67 2.93 -13.79 -6.33
CA ARG A 67 2.53 -13.69 -7.74
C ARG A 67 1.44 -12.62 -7.93
N ASP A 68 0.33 -12.93 -8.59
CA ASP A 68 -0.71 -11.92 -8.83
C ASP A 68 -1.45 -11.59 -7.53
N VAL A 69 -1.37 -10.32 -7.13
CA VAL A 69 -2.05 -9.78 -5.94
C VAL A 69 -3.22 -8.86 -6.32
N THR A 70 -3.61 -8.83 -7.60
CA THR A 70 -4.74 -8.05 -8.08
C THR A 70 -6.04 -8.55 -7.45
N PRO A 71 -6.85 -7.69 -6.81
CA PRO A 71 -8.15 -8.08 -6.29
C PRO A 71 -9.02 -8.69 -7.39
N PRO A 72 -9.75 -9.79 -7.12
CA PRO A 72 -10.65 -10.37 -8.10
C PRO A 72 -11.67 -9.31 -8.55
N LYS A 73 -11.95 -9.27 -9.87
CA LYS A 73 -12.96 -8.36 -10.42
C LYS A 73 -14.29 -8.60 -9.69
N PRO A 74 -15.04 -7.54 -9.34
CA PRO A 74 -16.38 -7.71 -8.79
C PRO A 74 -17.21 -8.57 -9.74
N LYS A 75 -17.91 -9.58 -9.21
CA LYS A 75 -18.92 -10.29 -10.00
C LYS A 75 -20.04 -9.28 -10.29
N GLU A 76 -20.22 -8.91 -11.55
CA GLU A 76 -21.44 -8.22 -12.00
C GLU A 76 -22.64 -9.09 -11.58
N ARG A 77 -23.62 -8.44 -10.96
CA ARG A 77 -24.79 -9.08 -10.33
C ARG A 77 -26.04 -8.61 -11.03
#